data_AF-A0A2Z6MFU4-F1
#
_entry.id   AF-A0A2Z6MFU4-F1
#
_cell.length_a   1.000
_cell.length_b   1.000
_cell.length_c   1.000
_cell.angle_alpha   90.00
_cell.angle_beta   90.00
_cell.angle_gamma   90.00
#
_symmetry.space_group_name_H-M   'P 1'
#
loop_
_entity.id
_entity.type
_entity.pdbx_description
1 polymer ?
#
loop_
_entity_poly.entity_id
_entity_poly.type
_entity_poly.pdbx_seq_one_letter_code
_entity_poly.pdbx_strand_id
1 'polypeptide(L)' 'MSMGACIRNEREDFVAAFSSFIDGIFTPADAEAWGLLQGLEWLVKLGYSKVIIEMDCKIVVNDMKHYKSM' A
#
# COMPACT_ATOMS: atom_id res chain seq x y z
N MET A 1 0.30 0.98 15.59
CA MET A 1 -0.04 0.21 14.38
C MET A 1 1.19 0.13 13.49
N SER A 2 1.42 -1.00 12.83
CA SER A 2 2.54 -1.17 11.90
C SER A 2 2.04 -1.69 10.57
N MET A 3 2.74 -1.32 9.51
CA MET A 3 2.54 -1.87 8.18
C MET A 3 3.88 -2.33 7.61
N GLY A 4 3.83 -3.33 6.74
CA GLY A 4 4.96 -3.80 5.96
C GLY A 4 4.58 -3.96 4.50
N ALA A 5 5.49 -3.61 3.59
CA ALA A 5 5.33 -3.82 2.16
C ALA A 5 6.62 -4.38 1.57
N CYS A 6 6.48 -5.12 0.47
CA CYS A 6 7.61 -5.55 -0.36
C CYS A 6 7.32 -5.24 -1.83
N ILE A 7 8.39 -4.97 -2.57
CA ILE A 7 8.38 -4.83 -4.02
C ILE A 7 8.93 -6.12 -4.60
N ARG A 8 8.20 -6.66 -5.57
CA ARG A 8 8.68 -7.74 -6.44
C ARG A 8 8.77 -7.22 -7.87
N ASN A 9 9.77 -7.68 -8.60
CA ASN A 9 9.87 -7.39 -10.04
C ASN A 9 8.89 -8.28 -10.84
N GLU A 10 8.87 -8.13 -12.16
CA GLU A 10 7.99 -8.91 -13.06
C GLU A 10 8.29 -10.41 -13.09
N ARG A 11 9.44 -10.84 -12.55
CA ARG A 11 9.83 -12.24 -12.37
C ARG A 11 9.53 -12.77 -10.98
N GLU A 12 8.79 -11.99 -10.18
CA GLU A 12 8.47 -12.25 -8.78
C GLU A 12 9.69 -12.21 -7.84
N ASP A 13 10.85 -11.75 -8.30
CA ASP A 13 12.03 -11.61 -7.44
C ASP A 13 11.83 -10.46 -6.45
N PHE A 14 12.24 -10.68 -5.20
CA PHE A 14 12.28 -9.63 -4.20
C PHE A 14 13.25 -8.50 -4.60
N VAL A 15 12.77 -7.26 -4.56
CA VAL A 15 13.56 -6.06 -4.87
C VAL A 15 13.87 -5.26 -3.61
N ALA A 16 12.84 -4.95 -2.81
CA ALA A 16 12.97 -4.12 -1.63
C ALA A 16 11.83 -4.38 -0.64
N ALA A 17 12.05 -4.03 0.62
CA ALA A 17 11.04 -4.04 1.67
C ALA A 17 11.01 -2.68 2.39
N PHE A 18 9.84 -2.36 2.93
CA PHE A 18 9.60 -1.16 3.72
C PHE A 18 8.65 -1.47 4.87
N SER A 19 8.84 -0.79 5.99
CA SER A 19 7.90 -0.80 7.10
C SER A 19 7.68 0.61 7.62
N SER A 20 6.49 0.85 8.15
CA SER A 20 6.11 2.10 8.79
C SER A 20 5.30 1.84 10.03
N PHE A 21 5.32 2.80 10.96
CA PHE A 21 4.58 2.74 12.21
C PHE A 21 3.92 4.08 12.49
N ILE A 22 2.73 4.00 13.07
CA ILE A 22 1.98 5.15 13.57
C ILE A 22 1.29 4.78 14.88
N ASP A 23 1.27 5.72 15.82
CA ASP A 23 0.52 5.59 17.06
C ASP A 23 -0.95 5.95 16.84
N GLY A 24 -1.86 5.19 17.46
CA GLY A 24 -3.29 5.43 17.38
C GLY A 24 -4.12 4.16 17.33
N ILE A 25 -5.43 4.35 17.43
CA ILE A 25 -6.44 3.30 17.31
C ILE A 25 -7.10 3.46 15.94
N PHE A 26 -7.01 2.42 15.12
CA PHE A 26 -7.56 2.39 13.78
C PHE A 26 -8.47 1.17 13.65
N THR A 27 -9.49 1.27 12.80
CA THR A 27 -10.16 0.05 12.33
C THR A 27 -9.23 -0.72 11.38
N PRO A 28 -9.44 -2.02 11.14
CA PRO A 28 -8.65 -2.76 10.16
C PRO A 28 -8.70 -2.13 8.75
N ALA A 29 -9.82 -1.54 8.35
CA ALA A 29 -9.91 -0.87 7.04
C ALA A 29 -9.09 0.43 7.02
N ASP A 30 -9.17 1.25 8.07
CA ASP A 30 -8.37 2.49 8.17
C ASP A 30 -6.87 2.18 8.22
N ALA A 31 -6.50 1.11 8.91
CA ALA A 31 -5.14 0.60 9.01
C ALA A 31 -4.54 0.29 7.63
N GLU A 32 -5.30 -0.44 6.82
CA GLU A 32 -4.91 -0.88 5.49
C GLU A 32 -4.91 0.28 4.49
N ALA A 33 -5.88 1.21 4.59
CA ALA A 33 -5.89 2.42 3.79
C ALA A 33 -4.68 3.32 4.12
N TRP A 34 -4.33 3.45 5.40
CA TRP A 34 -3.11 4.13 5.82
C TRP A 34 -1.85 3.40 5.30
N GLY A 35 -1.78 2.08 5.44
CA GLY A 35 -0.68 1.27 4.91
C GLY A 35 -0.50 1.43 3.39
N LEU A 36 -1.60 1.48 2.64
CA LEU A 36 -1.61 1.78 1.21
C LEU A 36 -1.01 3.17 0.93
N LEU A 37 -1.41 4.20 1.66
CA LEU A 37 -0.86 5.55 1.51
C LEU A 37 0.66 5.56 1.72
N GLN A 38 1.14 4.94 2.81
CA GLN A 38 2.58 4.84 3.08
C GLN A 38 3.33 4.10 1.95
N GLY A 39 2.75 3.01 1.45
CA GLY A 39 3.30 2.25 0.32
C GLY A 39 3.35 3.09 -0.97
N LEU A 40 2.30 3.84 -1.28
CA LEU A 40 2.25 4.72 -2.46
C LEU A 40 3.29 5.84 -2.38
N GLU A 41 3.40 6.52 -1.24
CA GLU A 41 4.43 7.54 -1.04
C GLU A 41 5.84 6.98 -1.20
N TRP A 42 6.07 5.77 -0.69
CA TRP A 42 7.35 5.08 -0.85
C TRP A 42 7.64 4.76 -2.32
N LEU A 43 6.67 4.23 -3.07
CA LEU A 43 6.81 3.94 -4.49
C LEU A 43 7.11 5.20 -5.32
N VAL A 44 6.43 6.32 -5.03
CA VAL A 44 6.69 7.61 -5.68
C VAL A 44 8.12 8.10 -5.41
N LYS A 45 8.59 8.00 -4.15
CA LYS A 45 9.98 8.36 -3.78
C LYS A 45 11.02 7.51 -4.51
N LEU A 46 10.71 6.26 -4.83
CA LEU A 46 11.57 5.36 -5.60
C LEU A 46 11.45 5.56 -7.13
N GLY A 47 10.55 6.42 -7.59
CA GLY A 47 10.35 6.71 -9.01
C GLY A 47 9.50 5.68 -9.76
N TYR A 48 8.76 4.81 -9.05
CA TYR A 48 7.82 3.88 -9.69
C TYR A 48 6.54 4.61 -10.10
N SER A 49 6.17 4.49 -11.37
CA SER A 49 4.96 5.11 -11.96
C SER A 49 3.94 4.09 -12.46
N LYS A 50 4.33 2.82 -12.57
CA LYS A 50 3.46 1.72 -13.00
C LYS A 50 3.72 0.50 -12.13
N VAL A 51 2.74 0.16 -11.30
CA VAL A 51 2.83 -0.91 -10.31
C VAL A 51 1.53 -1.71 -10.27
N ILE A 52 1.62 -2.96 -9.82
CA ILE A 52 0.47 -3.74 -9.36
C ILE A 52 0.54 -3.76 -7.84
N ILE A 53 -0.56 -3.37 -7.20
CA ILE A 53 -0.67 -3.36 -5.73
C ILE A 53 -1.49 -4.57 -5.31
N GLU A 54 -0.91 -5.38 -4.43
CA GLU A 54 -1.55 -6.52 -3.79
C GLU A 54 -1.71 -6.22 -2.30
N MET A 55 -2.91 -6.43 -1.77
CA MET A 55 -3.23 -6.29 -0.34
C MET A 55 -4.37 -7.24 0.04
N ASP A 56 -4.46 -7.61 1.30
CA ASP A 56 -5.48 -8.52 1.85
C ASP A 56 -6.76 -7.81 2.32
N CYS A 57 -6.88 -6.50 2.09
CA CYS A 57 -8.05 -5.72 2.46
C CYS A 57 -9.02 -5.46 1.29
N LYS A 58 -10.00 -6.36 1.12
CA LYS A 58 -11.01 -6.26 0.04
C LYS A 58 -11.80 -4.95 0.05
N ILE A 59 -12.08 -4.38 1.22
CA ILE A 59 -12.82 -3.11 1.36
C ILE A 59 -12.02 -1.99 0.70
N VAL A 60 -10.76 -1.82 1.10
CA VAL A 60 -9.87 -0.80 0.56
C VAL A 60 -9.63 -0.99 -0.94
N VAL A 61 -9.43 -2.23 -1.41
CA VAL A 61 -9.30 -2.52 -2.85
C VAL A 61 -10.52 -2.08 -3.64
N ASN A 62 -11.72 -2.32 -3.12
CA ASN A 62 -12.96 -1.91 -3.78
C ASN A 62 -13.11 -0.39 -3.80
N ASP A 63 -12.84 0.28 -2.67
CA ASP A 63 -12.92 1.74 -2.58
C ASP A 63 -11.98 2.41 -3.58
N MET A 64 -10.75 1.90 -3.72
CA MET A 64 -9.78 2.41 -4.71
C MET A 64 -10.22 2.18 -6.16
N LYS A 65 -10.87 1.05 -6.47
CA LYS A 65 -11.37 0.75 -7.84
C LYS A 65 -12.59 1.58 -8.21
N HIS A 66 -13.39 1.98 -7.22
CA HIS A 66 -14.60 2.76 -7.42
C HIS A 66 -14.39 4.26 -7.21
N TYR A 67 -13.18 4.67 -6.82
CA TYR A 67 -12.79 6.07 -6.75
C TYR A 67 -12.89 6.72 -8.14
N LYS A 68 -13.80 7.68 -8.27
CA LYS A 68 -13.86 8.59 -9.42
C LYS A 68 -13.36 9.94 -8.93
N SER A 69 -12.34 10.48 -9.61
CA SER A 69 -12.04 11.92 -9.50
C SER A 69 -13.33 12.68 -9.79
N MET A 70 -13.76 13.53 -8.85
CA MET A 70 -14.71 14.60 -9.15
C MET A 70 -14.10 15.56 -10.18
#